data_AF-A0A957ZH76-F1
#
_entry.id   AF-A0A957ZH76-F1
#
_cell.length_a   1.000
_cell.length_b   1.000
_cell.length_c   1.000
_cell.angle_alpha   90.00
_cell.angle_beta   90.00
_cell.angle_gamma   90.00
#
_symmetry.space_group_name_H-M   'P 1'
#
loop_
_entity.id
_entity.type
_entity.pdbx_description
1 polymer ?
#
loop_
_entity_poly.entity_id
_entity_poly.type
_entity_poly.pdbx_seq_one_letter_code
_entity_poly.pdbx_strand_id
1 'polypeptide(L)'
;TVRGQRLAVLAVSPIFEQNGAVQVATAVEATIPGAVQVDDQVLAAGYSTAAPQEIVSVATNGAALKNSYKITVSEAGIQEVLFSAIGGVTETAKLRLTHRGQDVAIQVLGDRLRFYAPEVGDRWNTTAVYWLVKDESGARMATPGAAPSAAPGQAFE
;
A
#
# COMPACT_ATOMS: atom_id res chain seq x y z
N THR A 1 -13.87 17.13 -14.68
CA THR A 1 -14.84 18.10 -14.12
C THR A 1 -16.06 17.33 -13.70
N VAL A 2 -16.54 17.52 -12.47
CA VAL A 2 -17.83 16.97 -12.03
C VAL A 2 -18.80 18.14 -12.05
N ARG A 3 -19.88 18.05 -12.83
CA ARG A 3 -20.88 19.13 -12.99
C ARG A 3 -20.26 20.50 -13.36
N GLY A 4 -19.26 20.52 -14.25
CA GLY A 4 -18.59 21.75 -14.69
C GLY A 4 -17.55 22.33 -13.72
N GLN A 5 -17.40 21.77 -12.51
CA GLN A 5 -16.41 22.21 -11.52
C GLN A 5 -15.13 21.37 -11.60
N ARG A 6 -13.97 22.02 -11.43
CA ARG A 6 -12.67 21.36 -11.32
C ARG A 6 -12.49 20.95 -9.87
N LEU A 7 -12.46 19.64 -9.64
CA LEU A 7 -12.16 19.05 -8.34
C LEU A 7 -10.66 18.74 -8.27
N ALA A 8 -10.03 19.10 -7.16
CA ALA A 8 -8.69 18.64 -6.80
C ALA A 8 -8.80 17.83 -5.50
N VAL A 9 -8.16 16.67 -5.44
CA VAL A 9 -8.06 15.85 -4.24
C VAL A 9 -6.60 15.84 -3.81
N LEU A 10 -6.33 16.25 -2.57
CA LEU A 10 -4.99 16.24 -1.99
C LEU A 10 -4.93 15.15 -0.92
N ALA A 11 -4.13 14.11 -1.18
CA ALA A 11 -3.84 13.08 -0.19
C ALA A 11 -2.56 13.47 0.56
N VAL A 12 -2.65 13.64 1.88
CA VAL A 12 -1.51 13.94 2.74
C VAL A 12 -1.29 12.76 3.67
N SER A 13 -0.09 12.19 3.66
CA SER A 13 0.32 11.19 4.64
C SER A 13 0.88 11.92 5.86
N PRO A 14 0.21 11.90 7.01
CA PRO A 14 0.72 12.55 8.21
C PRO A 14 1.97 11.86 8.75
N ILE A 15 2.29 10.64 8.28
CA ILE A 15 3.52 9.92 8.62
C ILE A 15 4.39 9.88 7.36
N PHE A 16 5.62 10.37 7.45
CA PHE A 16 6.57 10.44 6.33
C PHE A 16 8.01 10.22 6.80
N GLU A 17 8.90 9.88 5.88
CA GLU A 17 10.33 9.78 6.15
C GLU A 17 11.05 11.04 5.65
N GLN A 18 11.88 11.64 6.49
CA GLN A 18 12.77 12.74 6.11
C GLN A 18 14.13 12.53 6.79
N ASN A 19 15.20 12.55 6.00
CA ASN A 19 16.58 12.28 6.44
C ASN A 19 16.74 10.93 7.17
N GLY A 20 16.05 9.87 6.71
CA GLY A 20 16.15 8.53 7.30
C GLY A 20 15.39 8.35 8.62
N ALA A 21 14.64 9.36 9.07
CA ALA A 21 13.82 9.30 10.28
C ALA A 21 12.34 9.39 9.92
N VAL A 22 11.53 8.53 10.56
CA VAL A 22 10.06 8.61 10.50
C VAL A 22 9.60 9.81 11.32
N GLN A 23 8.84 10.69 10.69
CA GLN A 23 8.26 11.89 11.27
C GLN A 23 6.74 11.87 11.17
N VAL A 24 6.08 12.57 12.09
CA VAL A 24 4.63 12.76 12.11
C VAL A 24 4.32 14.25 11.93
N ALA A 25 3.65 14.61 10.83
CA ALA A 25 3.10 15.93 10.60
C ALA A 25 1.97 16.21 11.61
N THR A 26 2.14 17.25 12.41
CA THR A 26 1.16 17.70 13.40
C THR A 26 0.20 18.75 12.85
N ALA A 27 0.57 19.41 11.74
CA ALA A 27 -0.23 20.38 11.02
C ALA A 27 0.04 20.29 9.52
N VAL A 28 -0.99 20.62 8.72
CA VAL A 28 -0.90 20.71 7.27
C VAL A 28 -1.47 22.05 6.85
N GLU A 29 -0.66 22.86 6.19
CA GLU A 29 -1.07 24.13 5.60
C GLU A 29 -0.90 24.04 4.08
N ALA A 30 -1.93 24.44 3.33
CA ALA A 30 -1.90 24.45 1.88
C ALA A 30 -2.50 25.75 1.37
N THR A 31 -1.85 26.37 0.38
CA THR A 31 -2.38 27.52 -0.34
C THR A 31 -2.75 27.06 -1.75
N ILE A 32 -3.98 27.33 -2.17
CA ILE A 32 -4.46 27.02 -3.53
C ILE A 32 -4.69 28.35 -4.26
N PRO A 33 -3.75 28.80 -5.10
CA PRO A 33 -3.89 30.05 -5.83
C PRO A 33 -5.14 30.03 -6.72
N GLY A 34 -5.97 31.08 -6.62
CA GLY A 34 -7.19 31.23 -7.42
C GLY A 34 -8.37 30.35 -6.98
N ALA A 35 -8.29 29.68 -5.83
CA ALA A 35 -9.46 29.03 -5.24
C ALA A 35 -10.42 30.08 -4.67
N VAL A 36 -11.71 29.92 -4.99
CA VAL A 36 -12.79 30.69 -4.36
C VAL A 36 -13.47 29.76 -3.37
N GLN A 37 -13.49 30.14 -2.10
CA GLN A 37 -14.23 29.40 -1.08
C GLN A 37 -15.71 29.45 -1.46
N VAL A 38 -16.29 28.27 -1.65
CA VAL A 38 -17.72 28.17 -1.95
C VAL A 38 -18.45 28.25 -0.61
N ASP A 39 -19.28 29.28 -0.41
CA ASP A 39 -20.14 29.38 0.76
C ASP A 39 -20.98 28.09 0.93
N ASP A 40 -21.29 27.76 2.18
CA ASP A 40 -21.93 26.53 2.70
C ASP A 40 -23.18 26.03 1.92
N GLN A 41 -23.70 26.82 0.99
CA GLN A 41 -24.87 26.56 0.14
C GLN A 41 -24.67 25.42 -0.88
N VAL A 42 -23.45 24.93 -1.15
CA VAL A 42 -23.26 23.73 -2.01
C VAL A 42 -23.57 22.41 -1.28
N LEU A 43 -23.74 22.42 0.04
CA LEU A 43 -24.31 21.26 0.76
C LEU A 43 -25.80 21.02 0.42
N ALA A 44 -26.51 22.04 -0.11
CA ALA A 44 -27.90 21.92 -0.53
C ALA A 44 -28.07 21.38 -1.96
N ALA A 45 -26.99 21.16 -2.71
CA ALA A 45 -27.03 20.51 -4.02
C ALA A 45 -27.20 18.99 -3.88
N GLY A 46 -28.25 18.57 -3.17
CA GLY A 46 -28.78 17.21 -3.12
C GLY A 46 -27.73 16.15 -3.40
N TYR A 47 -26.77 15.98 -2.48
CA TYR A 47 -26.27 14.65 -2.26
C TYR A 47 -27.51 13.88 -1.85
N SER A 48 -28.10 13.15 -2.80
CA SER A 48 -29.07 12.12 -2.43
C SER A 48 -28.44 11.40 -1.25
N THR A 49 -29.13 11.31 -0.12
CA THR A 49 -28.67 10.52 1.02
C THR A 49 -28.53 9.03 0.66
N ALA A 50 -28.86 8.69 -0.59
CA ALA A 50 -28.51 7.46 -1.31
C ALA A 50 -27.22 7.56 -2.15
N ALA A 51 -26.33 8.53 -1.90
CA ALA A 51 -24.92 8.31 -2.25
C ALA A 51 -24.50 7.09 -1.44
N PRO A 52 -23.96 6.01 -2.07
CA PRO A 52 -23.33 4.98 -1.27
C PRO A 52 -22.32 5.72 -0.40
N GLN A 53 -22.57 5.76 0.92
CA GLN A 53 -21.54 6.11 1.87
C GLN A 53 -20.50 5.01 1.67
N GLU A 54 -19.52 5.30 0.81
CA GLU A 54 -18.35 4.46 0.75
C GLU A 54 -17.74 4.61 2.13
N ILE A 55 -17.94 3.58 2.96
CA ILE A 55 -17.29 3.47 4.25
C ILE A 55 -15.82 3.34 3.89
N VAL A 56 -15.13 4.48 3.82
CA VAL A 56 -13.68 4.52 3.65
C VAL A 56 -13.10 4.04 4.96
N SER A 57 -13.01 2.72 5.11
CA SER A 57 -12.28 2.08 6.19
C SER A 57 -10.79 2.30 5.92
N VAL A 58 -10.29 3.48 6.32
CA VAL A 58 -8.85 3.71 6.44
C VAL A 58 -8.37 2.92 7.65
N ALA A 59 -8.07 1.64 7.42
CA ALA A 59 -7.44 0.81 8.44
C ALA A 59 -6.13 1.47 8.88
N THR A 60 -6.05 1.83 10.16
CA THR A 60 -4.84 2.38 10.78
C THR A 60 -3.71 1.37 10.63
N ASN A 61 -2.69 1.70 9.83
CA ASN A 61 -1.55 0.81 9.66
C ASN A 61 -0.57 0.98 10.83
N GLY A 62 -0.70 0.14 11.86
CA GLY A 62 0.20 0.15 13.01
C GLY A 62 1.68 -0.08 12.64
N ALA A 63 1.97 -0.65 11.47
CA ALA A 63 3.35 -0.78 10.97
C ALA A 63 3.97 0.57 10.61
N ALA A 64 3.17 1.55 10.15
CA ALA A 64 3.65 2.88 9.80
C ALA A 64 4.20 3.65 11.02
N LEU A 65 3.83 3.25 12.24
CA LEU A 65 4.32 3.85 13.49
C LEU A 65 5.61 3.19 14.02
N LYS A 66 6.10 2.14 13.34
CA LYS A 66 7.34 1.42 13.68
C LYS A 66 8.48 1.86 12.76
N ASN A 67 9.69 1.41 13.06
CA ASN A 67 10.82 1.53 12.15
C ASN A 67 10.55 0.70 10.89
N SER A 68 9.94 1.33 9.90
CA SER A 68 9.34 0.68 8.74
C SER A 68 9.75 1.40 7.47
N TYR A 69 9.87 0.66 6.39
CA TYR A 69 10.21 1.18 5.08
C TYR A 69 8.95 1.32 4.22
N LYS A 70 8.75 2.51 3.63
CA LYS A 70 7.60 2.80 2.77
C LYS A 70 7.88 2.36 1.34
N ILE A 71 7.03 1.48 0.80
CA ILE A 71 7.10 1.02 -0.59
C ILE A 71 5.89 1.58 -1.35
N THR A 72 6.16 2.39 -2.37
CA THR A 72 5.12 2.92 -3.27
C THR A 72 5.05 2.06 -4.53
N VAL A 73 3.86 1.58 -4.87
CA VAL A 73 3.60 0.72 -6.02
C VAL A 73 2.67 1.44 -6.99
N SER A 74 3.04 1.53 -8.26
CA SER A 74 2.27 2.20 -9.32
C SER A 74 1.66 1.26 -10.34
N GLU A 75 2.01 -0.03 -10.31
CA GLU A 75 1.52 -1.05 -11.25
C GLU A 75 1.04 -2.29 -10.50
N ALA A 76 -0.08 -2.87 -10.94
CA ALA A 76 -0.56 -4.13 -10.40
C ALA A 76 0.33 -5.30 -10.87
N GLY A 77 0.39 -6.37 -10.07
CA GLY A 77 1.17 -7.55 -10.35
C GLY A 77 2.26 -7.84 -9.32
N ILE A 78 3.23 -8.65 -9.72
CA ILE A 78 4.38 -8.99 -8.86
C ILE A 78 5.33 -7.81 -8.78
N GLN A 79 5.56 -7.38 -7.55
CA GLN A 79 6.52 -6.33 -7.22
C GLN A 79 7.80 -6.95 -6.71
N GLU A 80 8.94 -6.40 -7.14
CA GLU A 80 10.26 -6.80 -6.65
C GLU A 80 10.93 -5.62 -5.97
N VAL A 81 11.53 -5.86 -4.81
CA VAL A 81 12.27 -4.84 -4.08
C VAL A 81 13.60 -5.40 -3.63
N LEU A 82 14.69 -4.81 -4.15
CA LEU A 82 16.06 -5.15 -3.76
C LEU A 82 16.32 -4.77 -2.31
N PHE A 83 17.02 -5.61 -1.55
CA PHE A 83 17.36 -5.30 -0.16
C PHE A 83 18.28 -4.08 -0.05
N SER A 84 19.15 -3.86 -1.03
CA SER A 84 20.01 -2.67 -1.09
C SER A 84 19.22 -1.36 -1.21
N ALA A 85 18.11 -1.36 -1.95
CA ALA A 85 17.28 -0.17 -2.16
C ALA A 85 16.54 0.28 -0.89
N ILE A 86 16.38 -0.62 0.07
CA ILE A 86 15.65 -0.38 1.33
C ILE A 86 16.59 -0.23 2.53
N GLY A 87 17.87 0.06 2.30
CA GLY A 87 18.87 0.24 3.36
C GLY A 87 19.41 -1.07 3.95
N GLY A 88 19.32 -2.17 3.20
CA GLY A 88 19.80 -3.49 3.61
C GLY A 88 18.80 -4.25 4.48
N VAL A 89 18.92 -5.58 4.47
CA VAL A 89 18.18 -6.50 5.33
C VAL A 89 19.18 -7.49 5.92
N THR A 90 19.31 -7.48 7.24
CA THR A 90 20.22 -8.39 7.97
C THR A 90 19.54 -9.71 8.32
N GLU A 91 18.23 -9.69 8.59
CA GLU A 91 17.45 -10.87 8.98
C GLU A 91 16.19 -10.99 8.11
N THR A 92 16.27 -11.78 7.04
CA THR A 92 15.16 -11.93 6.10
C THR A 92 13.95 -12.66 6.69
N ALA A 93 14.14 -13.44 7.76
CA ALA A 93 13.06 -14.14 8.46
C ALA A 93 12.13 -13.19 9.24
N LYS A 94 12.61 -11.99 9.62
CA LYS A 94 11.88 -10.98 10.39
C LYS A 94 11.30 -9.86 9.51
N LEU A 95 10.94 -10.19 8.28
CA LEU A 95 10.26 -9.25 7.39
C LEU A 95 8.75 -9.45 7.49
N ARG A 96 8.04 -8.33 7.68
CA ARG A 96 6.57 -8.26 7.62
C ARG A 96 6.15 -7.11 6.73
N LEU A 97 5.39 -7.42 5.69
CA LEU A 97 4.81 -6.43 4.78
C LEU A 97 3.33 -6.25 5.13
N THR A 98 2.89 -5.01 5.26
CA THR A 98 1.47 -4.70 5.47
C THR A 98 0.94 -3.71 4.45
N HIS A 99 -0.33 -3.88 4.08
CA HIS A 99 -1.09 -2.99 3.23
C HIS A 99 -2.46 -2.75 3.85
N ARG A 100 -2.83 -1.48 4.10
CA ARG A 100 -4.07 -1.10 4.79
C ARG A 100 -4.28 -1.93 6.08
N GLY A 101 -3.21 -2.08 6.87
CA GLY A 101 -3.23 -2.84 8.13
C GLY A 101 -3.34 -4.36 8.00
N GLN A 102 -3.43 -4.93 6.79
CA GLN A 102 -3.46 -6.36 6.54
C GLN A 102 -2.08 -6.90 6.19
N ASP A 103 -1.76 -8.11 6.64
CA ASP A 103 -0.51 -8.78 6.31
C ASP A 103 -0.50 -9.24 4.84
N VAL A 104 0.59 -8.92 4.14
CA VAL A 104 0.82 -9.30 2.76
C VAL A 104 1.88 -10.38 2.72
N ALA A 105 1.58 -11.49 2.06
CA ALA A 105 2.52 -12.57 1.90
C ALA A 105 3.72 -12.13 1.04
N ILE A 106 4.93 -12.36 1.54
CA ILE A 106 6.17 -12.06 0.81
C ILE A 106 6.95 -13.34 0.48
N GLN A 107 7.60 -13.33 -0.67
CA GLN A 107 8.63 -14.29 -1.02
C GLN A 107 9.99 -13.63 -0.87
N VAL A 108 10.90 -14.26 -0.13
CA VAL A 108 12.29 -13.81 -0.02
C VAL A 108 13.12 -14.59 -1.03
N LEU A 109 13.88 -13.86 -1.82
CA LEU A 109 14.92 -14.37 -2.69
C LEU A 109 16.27 -13.85 -2.16
N GLY A 110 17.37 -14.39 -2.66
CA GLY A 110 18.71 -14.13 -2.12
C GLY A 110 19.02 -12.64 -1.90
N ASP A 111 18.64 -11.77 -2.83
CA ASP A 111 18.96 -10.32 -2.81
C ASP A 111 17.73 -9.39 -2.76
N ARG A 112 16.52 -9.95 -2.79
CA ARG A 112 15.28 -9.18 -2.96
C ARG A 112 14.09 -9.85 -2.28
N LEU A 113 13.05 -9.07 -2.03
CA LEU A 113 11.72 -9.60 -1.73
C LEU A 113 10.80 -9.43 -2.94
N ARG A 114 9.83 -10.32 -3.04
CA ARG A 114 8.70 -10.26 -3.97
C ARG A 114 7.38 -10.29 -3.22
N PHE A 115 6.41 -9.57 -3.72
CA PHE A 115 5.03 -9.64 -3.25
C PHE A 115 4.04 -9.36 -4.38
N TYR A 116 2.78 -9.72 -4.20
CA TYR A 116 1.73 -9.50 -5.19
C TYR A 116 0.87 -8.29 -4.79
N ALA A 117 0.76 -7.33 -5.69
CA ALA A 117 -0.16 -6.20 -5.59
C ALA A 117 -1.34 -6.45 -6.54
N PRO A 118 -2.50 -6.93 -6.06
CA PRO A 118 -3.62 -7.28 -6.94
C PRO A 118 -4.17 -6.07 -7.70
N GLU A 119 -4.19 -4.92 -7.03
CA GLU A 119 -4.70 -3.66 -7.53
C GLU A 119 -3.78 -2.55 -7.02
N VAL A 120 -3.66 -1.47 -7.79
CA VAL A 120 -2.89 -0.29 -7.39
C VAL A 120 -3.77 0.94 -7.41
N GLY A 121 -3.68 1.71 -6.33
CA GLY A 121 -4.41 2.96 -6.23
C GLY A 121 -5.92 2.81 -6.11
N ASP A 122 -6.60 3.91 -6.38
CA ASP A 122 -8.04 4.06 -6.47
C ASP A 122 -8.37 5.12 -7.55
N ARG A 123 -9.64 5.55 -7.62
CA ARG A 123 -10.09 6.56 -8.59
C ARG A 123 -9.32 7.89 -8.50
N TRP A 124 -8.69 8.17 -7.36
CA TRP A 124 -8.07 9.45 -7.02
C TRP A 124 -6.55 9.39 -6.86
N ASN A 125 -6.01 8.20 -6.57
CA ASN A 125 -4.58 7.97 -6.44
C ASN A 125 -4.14 6.82 -7.33
N THR A 126 -3.16 7.00 -8.20
CA THR A 126 -2.65 5.93 -9.08
C THR A 126 -1.64 5.00 -8.41
N THR A 127 -1.40 5.18 -7.11
CA THR A 127 -0.39 4.41 -6.36
C THR A 127 -0.96 3.78 -5.09
N ALA A 128 -0.41 2.63 -4.72
CA ALA A 128 -0.65 1.96 -3.44
C ALA A 128 0.59 2.04 -2.56
N VAL A 129 0.39 2.14 -1.23
CA VAL A 129 1.48 2.24 -0.25
C VAL A 129 1.50 1.04 0.66
N TYR A 130 2.64 0.37 0.69
CA TYR A 130 2.93 -0.77 1.55
C TYR A 130 3.99 -0.38 2.58
N TRP A 131 3.95 -1.03 3.75
CA TRP A 131 4.87 -0.78 4.84
C TRP A 131 5.61 -2.06 5.21
N LEU A 132 6.94 -2.01 5.16
CA LEU A 132 7.81 -3.14 5.46
C LEU A 132 8.49 -2.94 6.83
N VAL A 133 8.19 -3.80 7.78
CA VAL A 133 8.85 -3.87 9.10
C VAL A 133 9.95 -4.94 9.03
N LYS A 134 11.13 -4.67 9.61
CA LYS A 134 12.32 -5.55 9.52
C LYS A 134 12.60 -6.37 10.78
N ASP A 135 11.78 -6.19 11.79
CA ASP A 135 11.93 -6.74 13.14
C ASP A 135 10.76 -7.64 13.54
N GLU A 136 9.84 -7.92 12.61
CA GLU A 136 8.65 -8.76 12.83
C GLU A 136 8.47 -9.80 11.73
N SER A 137 8.20 -11.05 12.10
CA SER A 137 7.89 -12.10 11.15
C SER A 137 6.46 -11.94 10.60
N GLY A 138 6.33 -11.82 9.28
CA GLY A 138 5.04 -11.74 8.59
C GLY A 138 4.72 -12.96 7.72
N ALA A 139 3.57 -12.89 7.05
CA ALA A 139 3.09 -13.90 6.11
C ALA A 139 4.09 -14.17 4.96
N ARG A 140 4.17 -15.43 4.53
CA ARG A 140 5.08 -15.88 3.46
C ARG A 140 4.32 -16.51 2.32
N MET A 141 4.76 -16.25 1.10
CA MET A 141 4.27 -16.99 -0.07
C MET A 141 4.71 -18.45 0.04
N ALA A 142 3.79 -19.37 -0.21
CA ALA A 142 4.12 -20.78 -0.27
C ALA A 142 5.14 -21.01 -1.39
N THR A 143 6.22 -21.73 -1.10
CA THR A 143 7.14 -22.19 -2.14
C THR A 143 6.41 -23.26 -2.95
N PRO A 144 6.37 -23.17 -4.29
CA PRO A 144 5.91 -24.29 -5.09
C PRO A 144 6.81 -25.49 -4.81
N GLY A 145 6.29 -26.47 -4.06
CA GLY A 145 6.89 -27.78 -4.02
C GLY A 145 6.66 -28.43 -5.37
N ALA A 146 7.67 -28.44 -6.24
CA ALA A 146 7.71 -29.41 -7.31
C ALA A 146 7.85 -30.78 -6.65
N ALA A 147 6.74 -31.42 -6.31
CA ALA A 147 6.76 -32.86 -6.14
C ALA A 147 7.26 -33.44 -7.47
N PRO A 148 8.29 -34.30 -7.49
CA PRO A 148 8.67 -34.97 -8.72
C PRO A 148 7.41 -35.66 -9.25
N SER A 149 7.02 -35.28 -10.48
CA SER A 149 5.94 -35.94 -11.20
C SER A 149 6.22 -37.44 -11.17
N ALA A 150 5.26 -38.22 -10.66
CA ALA A 150 5.38 -39.66 -10.60
C ALA A 150 5.84 -40.19 -11.97
N ALA A 151 6.82 -41.09 -11.97
CA ALA A 151 7.36 -41.68 -13.19
C ALA A 151 6.22 -42.26 -14.05
N PRO A 152 6.19 -41.97 -15.36
CA PRO A 152 5.16 -42.49 -16.24
C PRO A 152 5.36 -44.00 -16.42
N GLY A 153 4.37 -44.79 -15.99
CA GLY A 153 4.22 -46.18 -16.37
C GLY A 153 4.34 -47.17 -15.21
N GLN A 154 3.21 -47.44 -14.54
CA GLN A 154 2.85 -48.82 -14.20
C GLN A 154 1.38 -49.03 -14.52
N ALA A 155 1.15 -49.94 -15.47
CA ALA A 155 -0.15 -50.44 -15.86
C ALA A 155 -0.76 -51.26 -14.72
N PHE A 156 -2.07 -51.21 -14.59
CA PHE A 156 -2.83 -52.11 -13.71
C PHE A 156 -3.02 -53.44 -14.44
N GLU A 157 -2.63 -54.56 -13.80
CA GLU A 157 -3.22 -55.89 -13.99
C GLU A 157 -4.12 -56.18 -12.78
#